data_AF-A0A8T4ZTW3-F1
#
_entry.id   AF-A0A8T4ZTW3-F1
#
_cell.length_a   1.000
_cell.length_b   1.000
_cell.length_c   1.000
_cell.angle_alpha   90.00
_cell.angle_beta   90.00
_cell.angle_gamma   90.00
#
_symmetry.space_group_name_H-M   'P 1'
#
loop_
_entity.id
_entity.type
_entity.pdbx_description
1 polymer ?
#
loop_
_entity_poly.entity_id
_entity_poly.type
_entity_poly.pdbx_seq_one_letter_code
_entity_poly.pdbx_strand_id
1 'polypeptide(L)'
;KSPIEIHGYRFGGSYHIMHDEGFWINYHQFKLFESIADDILDICPDAWYIKVANPVLAGVTMIGRKYPKLRFVGLCHGYRGIFEIVHALGLDARHVTYLVPGVNHFIWLTHFHYRGEDAYPLLDNWIENKAEKYWENIPPSSGLGPKAVDLYRRFGIFPIGDTCTPGGGSWPWWYHINNETEKKWKENPRKWWNFVLEPQEKDPVAELMKLAQDPTVKVTDIFPPRKSGESIIDIIESITCDTPRIFQVNIMNSGNLVPGVPYNFEVEVPALVSKRGVHGVKTDGLPKPLIAYILRDRVAPVETELEAYEAGSRELLLQLIMMDPWTRSKEQAEKLLEDILNLPFNKEMKEHYK
;
A
#
# COMPACT_ATOMS: atom_id res chain seq x y z
N LYS A 1 2.88 -13.12 23.29
CA LYS A 1 1.68 -12.84 22.49
C LYS A 1 1.39 -11.35 22.63
N SER A 2 1.17 -10.64 21.53
CA SER A 2 0.80 -9.22 21.61
C SER A 2 -0.58 -9.07 22.27
N PRO A 3 -0.92 -7.88 22.83
CA PRO A 3 -2.26 -7.60 23.36
C PRO A 3 -3.38 -8.00 22.38
N ILE A 4 -3.12 -7.82 21.09
CA ILE A 4 -4.05 -8.12 20.02
C ILE A 4 -4.35 -9.62 19.91
N GLU A 5 -3.30 -10.44 19.88
CA GLU A 5 -3.45 -11.90 19.76
C GLU A 5 -4.16 -12.47 21.00
N ILE A 6 -3.98 -11.81 22.16
CA ILE A 6 -4.69 -12.15 23.40
C ILE A 6 -6.19 -11.90 23.25
N HIS A 7 -6.58 -10.82 22.58
CA HIS A 7 -7.98 -10.49 22.31
C HIS A 7 -8.58 -11.23 21.10
N GLY A 8 -7.88 -12.19 20.49
CA GLY A 8 -8.44 -13.06 19.45
C GLY A 8 -8.42 -12.48 18.04
N TYR A 9 -7.73 -11.36 17.82
CA TYR A 9 -7.51 -10.79 16.49
C TYR A 9 -6.27 -11.45 15.87
N ARG A 10 -6.43 -12.07 14.68
CA ARG A 10 -5.30 -12.71 13.99
C ARG A 10 -4.34 -11.66 13.45
N PHE A 11 -3.06 -12.01 13.42
CA PHE A 11 -1.98 -11.23 12.79
C PHE A 11 -1.77 -9.80 13.30
N GLY A 12 -2.21 -9.47 14.51
CA GLY A 12 -2.12 -8.06 14.85
C GLY A 12 -3.26 -7.27 14.19
N GLY A 13 -4.48 -7.82 14.07
CA GLY A 13 -5.69 -7.13 13.57
C GLY A 13 -6.08 -7.65 12.18
N SER A 14 -7.35 -7.63 11.82
CA SER A 14 -7.72 -7.90 10.44
C SER A 14 -7.27 -6.73 9.60
N TYR A 15 -6.22 -7.01 8.86
CA TYR A 15 -5.72 -6.15 7.80
C TYR A 15 -6.74 -5.84 6.66
N HIS A 16 -7.97 -6.34 6.79
CA HIS A 16 -9.10 -6.13 5.90
C HIS A 16 -9.79 -4.77 6.08
N ILE A 17 -9.62 -4.15 7.25
CA ILE A 17 -10.25 -2.87 7.65
C ILE A 17 -9.20 -1.95 8.28
N MET A 18 -8.20 -2.54 8.93
CA MET A 18 -6.99 -1.86 9.37
C MET A 18 -5.88 -2.16 8.37
N HIS A 19 -5.98 -1.53 7.19
CA HIS A 19 -5.13 -1.88 6.05
C HIS A 19 -3.63 -1.76 6.33
N ASP A 20 -2.88 -2.58 5.58
CA ASP A 20 -1.44 -2.53 5.22
C ASP A 20 -0.36 -2.29 6.28
N GLU A 21 -0.73 -2.02 7.53
CA GLU A 21 0.17 -1.33 8.47
C GLU A 21 -0.04 -1.88 9.86
N GLY A 22 0.99 -2.52 10.40
CA GLY A 22 0.99 -3.07 11.75
C GLY A 22 0.85 -2.04 12.88
N PHE A 23 0.32 -0.85 12.61
CA PHE A 23 0.31 0.28 13.53
C PHE A 23 -1.12 0.66 13.85
N TRP A 24 -1.65 -0.07 14.82
CA TRP A 24 -2.82 0.31 15.57
C TRP A 24 -2.80 1.78 15.90
N ILE A 25 -3.78 2.49 15.33
CA ILE A 25 -4.08 3.88 15.63
C ILE A 25 -2.92 4.75 15.17
N ASN A 26 -2.95 5.15 13.89
CA ASN A 26 -1.93 5.93 13.20
C ASN A 26 -1.70 7.35 13.77
N TYR A 27 -2.16 7.63 14.99
CA TYR A 27 -2.04 8.90 15.68
C TYR A 27 -0.64 9.52 15.57
N HIS A 28 0.40 8.80 15.99
CA HIS A 28 1.77 9.31 15.94
C HIS A 28 2.25 9.54 14.50
N GLN A 29 1.79 8.72 13.57
CA GLN A 29 2.16 8.78 12.18
C GLN A 29 1.47 9.93 11.45
N PHE A 30 0.19 10.16 11.71
CA PHE A 30 -0.54 11.34 11.23
C PHE A 30 0.09 12.61 11.79
N LYS A 31 0.39 12.66 13.09
CA LYS A 31 1.10 13.80 13.69
C LYS A 31 2.43 14.09 13.00
N LEU A 32 3.20 13.05 12.65
CA LEU A 32 4.44 13.21 11.88
C LEU A 32 4.19 13.76 10.47
N PHE A 33 3.15 13.28 9.78
CA PHE A 33 2.80 13.78 8.45
C PHE A 33 2.41 15.27 8.50
N GLU A 34 1.66 15.65 9.52
CA GLU A 34 1.26 17.05 9.74
C GLU A 34 2.45 17.93 10.07
N SER A 35 3.32 17.51 11.00
CA SER A 35 4.50 18.32 11.35
C SER A 35 5.41 18.57 10.15
N ILE A 36 5.57 17.57 9.27
CA ILE A 36 6.35 17.73 8.02
C ILE A 36 5.64 18.70 7.06
N ALA A 37 4.31 18.61 6.93
CA ALA A 37 3.54 19.51 6.08
C ALA A 37 3.63 20.97 6.57
N ASP A 38 3.49 21.19 7.87
CA ASP A 38 3.64 22.49 8.52
C ASP A 38 5.05 23.05 8.32
N ASP A 39 6.10 22.26 8.59
CA ASP A 39 7.49 22.66 8.40
C ASP A 39 7.80 23.05 6.94
N ILE A 40 7.27 22.31 5.96
CA ILE A 40 7.45 22.66 4.54
C ILE A 40 6.78 24.00 4.23
N LEU A 41 5.54 24.21 4.69
CA LEU A 41 4.81 25.44 4.40
C LEU A 41 5.42 26.67 5.08
N ASP A 42 6.08 26.50 6.22
CA ASP A 42 6.77 27.57 6.95
C ASP A 42 8.18 27.86 6.39
N ILE A 43 8.98 26.81 6.17
CA ILE A 43 10.42 26.95 5.86
C ILE A 43 10.70 26.99 4.36
N CYS A 44 10.01 26.15 3.58
CA CYS A 44 10.31 25.95 2.16
C CYS A 44 9.04 25.69 1.32
N PRO A 45 8.11 26.67 1.23
CA PRO A 45 6.76 26.46 0.69
C PRO A 45 6.69 26.03 -0.78
N ASP A 46 7.79 26.13 -1.52
CA ASP A 46 7.91 25.67 -2.90
C ASP A 46 8.36 24.20 -3.04
N ALA A 47 8.80 23.56 -1.95
CA ALA A 47 9.27 22.18 -1.94
C ALA A 47 8.13 21.19 -2.21
N TRP A 48 8.49 20.02 -2.75
CA TRP A 48 7.57 18.90 -2.92
C TRP A 48 7.69 17.94 -1.75
N TYR A 49 6.57 17.60 -1.13
CA TYR A 49 6.49 16.48 -0.20
C TYR A 49 6.29 15.16 -0.98
N ILE A 50 7.35 14.37 -1.10
CA ILE A 50 7.29 13.01 -1.64
C ILE A 50 7.00 12.04 -0.50
N LYS A 51 5.72 11.65 -0.35
CA LYS A 51 5.23 10.85 0.76
C LYS A 51 5.32 9.36 0.44
N VAL A 52 6.24 8.67 1.11
CA VAL A 52 6.47 7.22 0.91
C VAL A 52 6.11 6.41 2.16
N ALA A 53 6.25 7.01 3.35
CA ALA A 53 5.93 6.33 4.59
C ALA A 53 4.43 6.01 4.63
N ASN A 54 4.09 4.79 5.03
CA ASN A 54 2.72 4.35 5.22
C ASN A 54 2.07 5.04 6.45
N PRO A 55 0.77 5.39 6.45
CA PRO A 55 -0.21 5.10 5.40
C PRO A 55 -0.20 6.04 4.24
N VAL A 56 0.09 5.52 3.05
CA VAL A 56 -0.02 6.29 1.80
C VAL A 56 -1.50 6.61 1.54
N LEU A 57 -2.41 5.63 1.63
CA LEU A 57 -3.85 5.80 1.44
C LEU A 57 -4.44 6.91 2.35
N ALA A 58 -4.39 6.70 3.67
CA ALA A 58 -4.95 7.62 4.64
C ALA A 58 -4.16 8.93 4.71
N GLY A 59 -2.83 8.87 4.62
CA GLY A 59 -1.99 10.06 4.71
C GLY A 59 -2.10 10.98 3.48
N VAL A 60 -2.21 10.46 2.25
CA VAL A 60 -2.48 11.30 1.07
C VAL A 60 -3.87 11.92 1.18
N THR A 61 -4.86 11.14 1.60
CA THR A 61 -6.23 11.62 1.82
C THR A 61 -6.24 12.78 2.84
N MET A 62 -5.60 12.60 3.99
CA MET A 62 -5.48 13.61 5.05
C MET A 62 -4.74 14.85 4.56
N ILE A 63 -3.54 14.67 3.99
CA ILE A 63 -2.70 15.78 3.52
C ILE A 63 -3.43 16.60 2.46
N GLY A 64 -4.05 15.93 1.48
CA GLY A 64 -4.74 16.60 0.39
C GLY A 64 -6.00 17.35 0.82
N ARG A 65 -6.66 16.94 1.91
CA ARG A 65 -7.79 17.66 2.51
C ARG A 65 -7.35 18.86 3.33
N LYS A 66 -6.36 18.67 4.21
CA LYS A 66 -5.98 19.67 5.22
C LYS A 66 -4.98 20.71 4.71
N TYR A 67 -4.12 20.35 3.75
CA TYR A 67 -3.03 21.20 3.25
C TYR A 67 -3.14 21.47 1.74
N PRO A 68 -4.21 22.16 1.26
CA PRO A 68 -4.46 22.34 -0.18
C PRO A 68 -3.40 23.18 -0.92
N LYS A 69 -2.51 23.87 -0.19
CA LYS A 69 -1.40 24.65 -0.75
C LYS A 69 -0.10 23.85 -0.87
N LEU A 70 0.00 22.70 -0.20
CA LEU A 70 1.20 21.88 -0.20
C LEU A 70 1.33 21.16 -1.55
N ARG A 71 2.52 21.21 -2.15
CA ARG A 71 2.85 20.39 -3.32
C ARG A 71 3.27 19.01 -2.81
N PHE A 72 2.50 17.98 -3.11
CA PHE A 72 2.83 16.64 -2.64
C PHE A 72 2.43 15.55 -3.64
N VAL A 73 3.06 14.40 -3.51
CA VAL A 73 2.72 13.18 -4.24
C VAL A 73 3.01 11.98 -3.34
N GLY A 74 2.07 11.05 -3.25
CA GLY A 74 2.29 9.78 -2.56
C GLY A 74 2.88 8.74 -3.51
N LEU A 75 3.79 7.90 -3.03
CA LEU A 75 4.40 6.85 -3.84
C LEU A 75 4.33 5.50 -3.13
N CYS A 76 4.03 4.46 -3.92
CA CYS A 76 4.17 3.07 -3.55
C CYS A 76 4.73 2.30 -4.76
N HIS A 77 5.39 1.16 -4.50
CA HIS A 77 5.97 0.32 -5.54
C HIS A 77 5.09 -0.89 -5.92
N GLY A 78 3.94 -1.09 -5.28
CA GLY A 78 3.07 -2.26 -5.48
C GLY A 78 2.71 -2.49 -6.96
N TYR A 79 2.54 -1.44 -7.76
CA TYR A 79 2.26 -1.52 -9.19
C TYR A 79 3.28 -2.34 -9.99
N ARG A 80 4.52 -2.47 -9.49
CA ARG A 80 5.59 -3.25 -10.13
C ARG A 80 5.29 -4.73 -10.20
N GLY A 81 4.28 -5.24 -9.48
CA GLY A 81 3.79 -6.61 -9.61
C GLY A 81 3.40 -6.99 -11.04
N ILE A 82 3.07 -6.02 -11.90
CA ILE A 82 2.87 -6.26 -13.35
C ILE A 82 4.11 -6.88 -14.02
N PHE A 83 5.32 -6.52 -13.58
CA PHE A 83 6.55 -7.03 -14.18
C PHE A 83 6.81 -8.50 -13.82
N GLU A 84 6.25 -8.99 -12.71
CA GLU A 84 6.25 -10.43 -12.39
C GLU A 84 5.43 -11.22 -13.42
N ILE A 85 4.24 -10.70 -13.78
CA ILE A 85 3.39 -11.28 -14.83
C ILE A 85 4.13 -11.25 -16.18
N VAL A 86 4.65 -10.08 -16.58
CA VAL A 86 5.38 -9.91 -17.84
C VAL A 86 6.55 -10.90 -17.94
N HIS A 87 7.31 -11.06 -16.86
CA HIS A 87 8.42 -12.01 -16.80
C HIS A 87 7.95 -13.47 -16.89
N ALA A 88 6.91 -13.84 -16.14
CA ALA A 88 6.36 -15.21 -16.15
C ALA A 88 5.80 -15.61 -17.52
N LEU A 89 5.28 -14.64 -18.27
CA LEU A 89 4.80 -14.81 -19.64
C LEU A 89 5.92 -14.78 -20.69
N GLY A 90 7.15 -14.40 -20.32
CA GLY A 90 8.28 -14.26 -21.24
C GLY A 90 8.13 -13.09 -22.22
N LEU A 91 7.41 -12.05 -21.82
CA LEU A 91 7.17 -10.87 -22.65
C LEU A 91 8.28 -9.84 -22.49
N ASP A 92 8.55 -9.10 -23.56
CA ASP A 92 9.44 -7.94 -23.50
C ASP A 92 8.66 -6.72 -22.97
N ALA A 93 9.04 -6.26 -21.77
CA ALA A 93 8.40 -5.14 -21.09
C ALA A 93 8.32 -3.85 -21.93
N ARG A 94 9.24 -3.64 -22.90
CA ARG A 94 9.23 -2.47 -23.79
C ARG A 94 8.03 -2.43 -24.74
N HIS A 95 7.39 -3.58 -24.95
CA HIS A 95 6.22 -3.73 -25.81
C HIS A 95 4.93 -3.96 -25.02
N VAL A 96 4.97 -3.79 -23.69
CA VAL A 96 3.81 -3.91 -22.81
C VAL A 96 3.23 -2.52 -22.53
N THR A 97 1.92 -2.39 -22.66
CA THR A 97 1.18 -1.20 -22.21
C THR A 97 0.12 -1.64 -21.20
N TYR A 98 0.03 -0.95 -20.07
CA TYR A 98 -0.86 -1.36 -18.98
C TYR A 98 -1.49 -0.17 -18.26
N LEU A 99 -2.61 -0.41 -17.59
CA LEU A 99 -3.25 0.51 -16.63
C LEU A 99 -3.64 -0.24 -15.36
N VAL A 100 -3.24 0.30 -14.21
CA VAL A 100 -3.48 -0.32 -12.89
C VAL A 100 -4.14 0.67 -11.91
N PRO A 101 -5.36 1.19 -12.20
CA PRO A 101 -6.04 2.12 -11.32
C PRO A 101 -6.53 1.45 -10.02
N GLY A 102 -6.72 2.27 -9.00
CA GLY A 102 -7.36 1.88 -7.76
C GLY A 102 -7.10 2.91 -6.68
N VAL A 103 -6.89 2.41 -5.46
CA VAL A 103 -6.34 3.16 -4.33
C VAL A 103 -5.08 2.44 -3.85
N ASN A 104 -4.23 3.07 -3.02
CA ASN A 104 -2.99 2.45 -2.55
C ASN A 104 -3.24 1.02 -2.03
N HIS A 105 -2.41 0.08 -2.48
CA HIS A 105 -2.53 -1.35 -2.15
C HIS A 105 -3.89 -1.99 -2.47
N PHE A 106 -4.64 -1.41 -3.42
CA PHE A 106 -5.86 -1.97 -3.99
C PHE A 106 -6.01 -1.57 -5.46
N ILE A 107 -4.97 -1.85 -6.24
CA ILE A 107 -4.87 -1.59 -7.67
C ILE A 107 -5.10 -2.86 -8.49
N TRP A 108 -5.71 -2.68 -9.66
CA TRP A 108 -6.11 -3.77 -10.54
C TRP A 108 -5.73 -3.49 -11.98
N LEU A 109 -5.16 -4.49 -12.65
CA LEU A 109 -4.81 -4.43 -14.06
C LEU A 109 -6.09 -4.32 -14.90
N THR A 110 -6.44 -3.13 -15.37
CA THR A 110 -7.65 -2.92 -16.19
C THR A 110 -7.35 -3.03 -17.68
N HIS A 111 -6.11 -2.71 -18.05
CA HIS A 111 -5.64 -2.80 -19.42
C HIS A 111 -4.31 -3.53 -19.40
N PHE A 112 -4.16 -4.53 -20.27
CA PHE A 112 -2.93 -5.28 -20.43
C PHE A 112 -2.74 -5.61 -21.91
N HIS A 113 -1.84 -4.89 -22.58
CA HIS A 113 -1.58 -5.07 -24.00
C HIS A 113 -0.12 -5.45 -24.24
N TYR A 114 0.11 -6.29 -25.24
CA TYR A 114 1.43 -6.63 -25.74
C TYR A 114 1.46 -6.46 -27.25
N ARG A 115 2.34 -5.56 -27.74
CA ARG A 115 2.45 -5.21 -29.18
C ARG A 115 1.13 -4.75 -29.80
N GLY A 116 0.30 -4.05 -29.03
CA GLY A 116 -0.97 -3.48 -29.48
C GLY A 116 -2.19 -4.40 -29.33
N GLU A 117 -2.00 -5.67 -28.98
CA GLU A 117 -3.07 -6.64 -28.80
C GLU A 117 -3.35 -6.90 -27.31
N ASP A 118 -4.57 -7.28 -26.96
CA ASP A 118 -4.93 -7.70 -25.60
C ASP A 118 -4.08 -8.91 -25.18
N ALA A 119 -3.45 -8.81 -24.02
CA ALA A 119 -2.53 -9.80 -23.47
C ALA A 119 -3.18 -10.68 -22.39
N TYR A 120 -4.43 -10.45 -21.99
CA TYR A 120 -5.17 -11.35 -21.11
C TYR A 120 -5.22 -12.80 -21.60
N PRO A 121 -5.47 -13.09 -22.90
CA PRO A 121 -5.43 -14.47 -23.40
C PRO A 121 -4.07 -15.18 -23.19
N LEU A 122 -2.96 -14.43 -23.17
CA LEU A 122 -1.64 -14.98 -22.88
C LEU A 122 -1.51 -15.36 -21.40
N LEU A 123 -2.08 -14.54 -20.52
CA LEU A 123 -2.16 -14.80 -19.08
C LEU A 123 -3.04 -16.02 -18.80
N ASP A 124 -4.21 -16.13 -19.43
CA ASP A 124 -5.11 -17.27 -19.29
C ASP A 124 -4.42 -18.57 -19.70
N ASN A 125 -3.77 -18.59 -20.86
CA ASN A 125 -3.01 -19.74 -21.33
C ASN A 125 -1.86 -20.11 -20.38
N TRP A 126 -1.17 -19.12 -19.78
CA TRP A 126 -0.16 -19.39 -18.77
C TRP A 126 -0.75 -19.98 -17.48
N ILE A 127 -1.90 -19.45 -17.04
CA ILE A 127 -2.62 -19.96 -15.87
C ILE A 127 -2.99 -21.43 -16.06
N GLU A 128 -3.51 -21.79 -17.22
CA GLU A 128 -3.93 -23.17 -17.52
C GLU A 128 -2.76 -24.15 -17.64
N ASN A 129 -1.64 -23.72 -18.23
CA ASN A 129 -0.58 -24.64 -18.65
C ASN A 129 0.70 -24.58 -17.80
N LYS A 130 0.91 -23.52 -17.01
CA LYS A 130 2.20 -23.25 -16.34
C LYS A 130 2.09 -22.84 -14.87
N ALA A 131 0.96 -22.29 -14.44
CA ALA A 131 0.86 -21.72 -13.09
C ALA A 131 1.07 -22.74 -11.97
N GLU A 132 0.53 -23.95 -12.07
CA GLU A 132 0.70 -24.97 -11.02
C GLU A 132 2.16 -25.27 -10.74
N LYS A 133 2.95 -25.51 -11.80
CA LYS A 133 4.39 -25.75 -11.72
C LYS A 133 5.16 -24.51 -11.23
N TYR A 134 4.72 -23.32 -11.65
CA TYR A 134 5.29 -22.07 -11.15
C TYR A 134 5.10 -21.96 -9.62
N TRP A 135 3.90 -22.28 -9.13
CA TRP A 135 3.56 -22.18 -7.71
C TRP A 135 4.31 -23.16 -6.81
N GLU A 136 4.95 -24.19 -7.35
CA GLU A 136 5.83 -25.08 -6.57
C GLU A 136 7.08 -24.38 -6.06
N ASN A 137 7.53 -23.32 -6.75
CA ASN A 137 8.85 -22.69 -6.52
C ASN A 137 8.78 -21.24 -6.01
N ILE A 138 7.58 -20.71 -5.78
CA ILE A 138 7.40 -19.35 -5.26
C ILE A 138 7.40 -19.32 -3.71
N PRO A 139 7.81 -18.20 -3.10
CA PRO A 139 7.53 -17.96 -1.69
C PRO A 139 6.01 -17.90 -1.44
N PRO A 140 5.56 -18.21 -0.21
CA PRO A 140 4.16 -18.03 0.16
C PRO A 140 3.75 -16.55 0.04
N SER A 141 2.46 -16.31 -0.16
CA SER A 141 1.90 -14.95 -0.25
C SER A 141 2.46 -14.11 -1.42
N SER A 142 2.79 -14.75 -2.53
CA SER A 142 3.25 -14.11 -3.78
C SER A 142 2.09 -13.46 -4.55
N GLY A 143 2.37 -12.32 -5.19
CA GLY A 143 1.44 -11.58 -6.05
C GLY A 143 0.99 -12.33 -7.32
N LEU A 144 1.70 -13.40 -7.71
CA LEU A 144 1.32 -14.29 -8.83
C LEU A 144 0.95 -15.70 -8.33
N GLY A 145 0.56 -15.82 -7.05
CA GLY A 145 0.16 -17.08 -6.42
C GLY A 145 -1.29 -17.51 -6.71
N PRO A 146 -1.72 -18.66 -6.13
CA PRO A 146 -3.08 -19.20 -6.31
C PRO A 146 -4.19 -18.22 -5.90
N LYS A 147 -3.98 -17.43 -4.84
CA LYS A 147 -4.93 -16.43 -4.36
C LYS A 147 -5.17 -15.32 -5.38
N ALA A 148 -4.10 -14.77 -5.98
CA ALA A 148 -4.19 -13.73 -7.00
C ALA A 148 -4.97 -14.22 -8.24
N VAL A 149 -4.71 -15.46 -8.68
CA VAL A 149 -5.42 -16.08 -9.79
C VAL A 149 -6.90 -16.34 -9.48
N ASP A 150 -7.24 -16.76 -8.26
CA ASP A 150 -8.64 -16.92 -7.86
C ASP A 150 -9.38 -15.58 -7.83
N LEU A 151 -8.74 -14.51 -7.36
CA LEU A 151 -9.29 -13.16 -7.43
C LEU A 151 -9.49 -12.69 -8.87
N TYR A 152 -8.51 -12.92 -9.75
CA TYR A 152 -8.64 -12.65 -11.18
C TYR A 152 -9.86 -13.35 -11.79
N ARG A 153 -10.01 -14.66 -11.55
CA ARG A 153 -11.16 -15.44 -12.05
C ARG A 153 -12.51 -14.92 -11.53
N ARG A 154 -12.55 -14.35 -10.31
CA ARG A 154 -13.76 -13.78 -9.72
C ARG A 154 -14.14 -12.43 -10.29
N PHE A 155 -13.15 -11.57 -10.53
CA PHE A 155 -13.38 -10.16 -10.86
C PHE A 155 -13.13 -9.81 -12.33
N GLY A 156 -12.58 -10.74 -13.12
CA GLY A 156 -12.31 -10.58 -14.54
C GLY A 156 -11.09 -9.71 -14.86
N ILE A 157 -10.45 -9.13 -13.84
CA ILE A 157 -9.21 -8.34 -13.95
C ILE A 157 -8.26 -8.71 -12.82
N PHE A 158 -6.96 -8.56 -13.06
CA PHE A 158 -5.93 -9.16 -12.20
C PHE A 158 -5.50 -8.18 -11.09
N PRO A 159 -5.46 -8.61 -9.80
CA PRO A 159 -4.96 -7.75 -8.71
C PRO A 159 -3.44 -7.58 -8.80
N ILE A 160 -2.92 -6.36 -8.63
CA ILE A 160 -1.48 -6.10 -8.79
C ILE A 160 -0.81 -5.81 -7.46
N GLY A 161 0.36 -6.45 -7.27
CA GLY A 161 1.25 -6.21 -6.13
C GLY A 161 0.55 -6.45 -4.81
N ASP A 162 0.58 -5.45 -3.95
CA ASP A 162 0.13 -5.57 -2.58
C ASP A 162 -1.37 -5.79 -2.41
N THR A 163 -2.18 -5.53 -3.45
CA THR A 163 -3.64 -5.78 -3.47
C THR A 163 -4.05 -7.13 -2.91
N CYS A 164 -3.23 -8.17 -3.14
CA CYS A 164 -3.48 -9.51 -2.63
C CYS A 164 -2.31 -10.09 -1.84
N THR A 165 -1.33 -9.31 -1.41
CA THR A 165 -0.26 -9.81 -0.52
C THR A 165 -0.54 -9.36 0.92
N PRO A 166 0.20 -9.87 1.91
CA PRO A 166 0.18 -9.33 3.26
C PRO A 166 0.58 -7.85 3.34
N GLY A 167 1.36 -7.36 2.37
CA GLY A 167 1.72 -5.94 2.25
C GLY A 167 0.51 -5.02 2.05
N GLY A 168 -0.51 -5.45 1.30
CA GLY A 168 -1.79 -4.71 1.17
C GLY A 168 -2.86 -5.20 2.12
N GLY A 169 -2.42 -5.82 3.21
CA GLY A 169 -3.27 -6.24 4.29
C GLY A 169 -3.99 -7.57 4.06
N SER A 170 -3.36 -8.51 3.35
CA SER A 170 -3.89 -9.87 3.20
C SER A 170 -5.35 -9.89 2.72
N TRP A 171 -5.74 -8.94 1.88
CA TRP A 171 -7.11 -8.86 1.39
C TRP A 171 -7.36 -9.99 0.37
N PRO A 172 -8.57 -10.56 0.33
CA PRO A 172 -9.65 -10.50 1.33
C PRO A 172 -9.43 -11.41 2.55
N TRP A 173 -10.00 -11.05 3.71
CA TRP A 173 -9.84 -11.81 4.97
C TRP A 173 -10.22 -13.29 4.90
N TRP A 174 -11.11 -13.70 3.98
CA TRP A 174 -11.57 -15.09 3.92
C TRP A 174 -10.50 -16.10 3.46
N TYR A 175 -9.41 -15.64 2.83
CA TYR A 175 -8.23 -16.50 2.55
C TYR A 175 -7.36 -16.72 3.79
N HIS A 176 -7.66 -16.03 4.89
CA HIS A 176 -6.83 -15.93 6.08
C HIS A 176 -7.59 -16.34 7.36
N ILE A 177 -8.71 -17.07 7.21
CA ILE A 177 -9.58 -17.42 8.34
C ILE A 177 -8.88 -18.30 9.39
N ASN A 178 -8.01 -19.19 8.93
CA ASN A 178 -7.26 -20.14 9.74
C ASN A 178 -6.04 -20.66 8.98
N ASN A 179 -5.13 -21.34 9.70
CA ASN A 179 -3.86 -21.83 9.12
C ASN A 179 -4.09 -22.87 8.02
N GLU A 180 -5.18 -23.62 8.06
CA GLU A 180 -5.52 -24.62 7.04
C GLU A 180 -5.90 -23.95 5.71
N THR A 181 -6.72 -22.89 5.80
CA THR A 181 -7.11 -22.07 4.65
C THR A 181 -5.90 -21.38 4.04
N GLU A 182 -5.03 -20.81 4.88
CA GLU A 182 -3.80 -20.17 4.39
C GLU A 182 -2.90 -21.15 3.65
N LYS A 183 -2.71 -22.36 4.21
CA LYS A 183 -1.95 -23.43 3.52
C LYS A 183 -2.56 -23.79 2.16
N LYS A 184 -3.88 -23.91 2.07
CA LYS A 184 -4.58 -24.18 0.81
C LYS A 184 -4.28 -23.14 -0.26
N TRP A 185 -4.15 -21.88 0.13
CA TRP A 185 -3.88 -20.76 -0.78
C TRP A 185 -2.40 -20.39 -0.92
N LYS A 186 -1.50 -21.18 -0.33
CA LYS A 186 -0.06 -20.89 -0.22
C LYS A 186 0.23 -19.53 0.42
N GLU A 187 -0.58 -19.14 1.39
CA GLU A 187 -0.42 -17.91 2.16
C GLU A 187 0.34 -18.16 3.46
N ASN A 188 1.18 -17.20 3.85
CA ASN A 188 1.80 -17.18 5.17
C ASN A 188 2.10 -15.72 5.60
N PRO A 189 1.07 -14.96 6.03
CA PRO A 189 1.22 -13.57 6.43
C PRO A 189 2.23 -13.38 7.56
N ARG A 190 2.30 -14.32 8.51
CA ARG A 190 3.29 -14.25 9.60
C ARG A 190 4.71 -14.30 9.07
N LYS A 191 5.04 -15.23 8.18
CA LYS A 191 6.37 -15.30 7.56
C LYS A 191 6.69 -14.04 6.76
N TRP A 192 5.69 -13.49 6.06
CA TRP A 192 5.84 -12.26 5.30
C TRP A 192 6.17 -11.07 6.22
N TRP A 193 5.43 -10.90 7.33
CA TRP A 193 5.71 -9.83 8.30
C TRP A 193 7.01 -10.04 9.06
N ASN A 194 7.39 -11.27 9.39
CA ASN A 194 8.69 -11.55 10.00
C ASN A 194 9.85 -11.13 9.10
N PHE A 195 9.71 -11.24 7.77
CA PHE A 195 10.73 -10.72 6.85
C PHE A 195 10.91 -9.20 6.97
N VAL A 196 9.84 -8.46 7.28
CA VAL A 196 9.89 -7.00 7.45
C VAL A 196 10.35 -6.60 8.86
N LEU A 197 9.90 -7.31 9.89
CA LEU A 197 10.02 -6.90 11.29
C LEU A 197 11.22 -7.53 12.02
N GLU A 198 11.69 -8.70 11.59
CA GLU A 198 12.82 -9.36 12.23
C GLU A 198 14.14 -8.93 11.59
N PRO A 199 15.19 -8.71 12.38
CA PRO A 199 16.53 -8.45 11.86
C PRO A 199 16.93 -9.56 10.90
N GLN A 200 17.24 -9.19 9.66
CA GLN A 200 17.77 -10.12 8.68
C GLN A 200 19.16 -10.60 9.11
N GLU A 201 19.54 -11.84 8.77
CA GLU A 201 20.88 -12.39 9.06
C GLU A 201 22.01 -11.47 8.54
N LYS A 202 21.71 -10.69 7.50
CA LYS A 202 22.53 -9.58 7.02
C LYS A 202 21.76 -8.28 7.22
N ASP A 203 22.33 -7.37 7.99
CA ASP A 203 21.87 -6.00 8.11
C ASP A 203 22.75 -5.09 7.23
N PRO A 204 22.38 -4.87 5.96
CA PRO A 204 23.17 -4.03 5.06
C PRO A 204 23.23 -2.58 5.53
N VAL A 205 22.27 -2.11 6.34
CA VAL A 205 22.28 -0.75 6.89
C VAL A 205 23.33 -0.64 7.98
N ALA A 206 23.38 -1.59 8.92
CA ALA A 206 24.43 -1.63 9.93
C ALA A 206 25.83 -1.79 9.31
N GLU A 207 25.96 -2.62 8.28
CA GLU A 207 27.21 -2.78 7.53
C GLU A 207 27.61 -1.47 6.83
N LEU A 208 26.67 -0.82 6.12
CA LEU A 208 26.89 0.47 5.48
C LEU A 208 27.29 1.55 6.49
N MET A 209 26.62 1.63 7.64
CA MET A 209 26.92 2.59 8.70
C MET A 209 28.31 2.38 9.28
N LYS A 210 28.75 1.12 9.43
CA LYS A 210 30.11 0.80 9.87
C LYS A 210 31.14 1.22 8.84
N LEU A 211 30.91 0.91 7.56
CA LEU A 211 31.84 1.26 6.46
C LEU A 211 31.91 2.76 6.22
N ALA A 212 30.80 3.48 6.38
CA ALA A 212 30.75 4.93 6.22
C ALA A 212 31.58 5.68 7.29
N GLN A 213 31.90 5.03 8.40
CA GLN A 213 32.76 5.58 9.47
C GLN A 213 34.25 5.28 9.26
N ASP A 214 34.61 4.39 8.32
CA ASP A 214 35.99 4.04 8.03
C ASP A 214 36.54 4.92 6.88
N PRO A 215 37.42 5.90 7.16
CA PRO A 215 37.94 6.79 6.13
C PRO A 215 38.90 6.09 5.15
N THR A 216 39.31 4.85 5.43
CA THR A 216 40.18 4.06 4.54
C THR A 216 39.39 3.26 3.51
N VAL A 217 38.07 3.15 3.68
CA VAL A 217 37.21 2.38 2.80
C VAL A 217 36.36 3.31 1.95
N LYS A 218 36.41 3.09 0.63
CA LYS A 218 35.52 3.77 -0.30
C LYS A 218 34.22 2.98 -0.39
N VAL A 219 33.16 3.50 0.23
CA VAL A 219 31.82 2.85 0.29
C VAL A 219 31.31 2.41 -1.08
N THR A 220 31.58 3.18 -2.14
CA THR A 220 31.14 2.85 -3.51
C THR A 220 31.78 1.61 -4.12
N ASP A 221 32.92 1.17 -3.59
CA ASP A 221 33.58 -0.06 -4.06
C ASP A 221 32.83 -1.30 -3.54
N ILE A 222 32.11 -1.15 -2.43
CA ILE A 222 31.28 -2.19 -1.81
C ILE A 222 29.82 -2.05 -2.27
N PHE A 223 29.31 -0.82 -2.30
CA PHE A 223 27.96 -0.47 -2.74
C PHE A 223 28.03 0.41 -4.00
N PRO A 224 28.24 -0.19 -5.19
CA PRO A 224 28.36 0.57 -6.43
C PRO A 224 27.07 1.33 -6.75
N PRO A 225 27.16 2.56 -7.30
CA PRO A 225 26.00 3.35 -7.64
C PRO A 225 25.23 2.68 -8.78
N ARG A 226 24.05 2.15 -8.46
CA ARG A 226 23.11 1.55 -9.43
C ARG A 226 21.73 2.12 -9.16
N LYS A 227 20.94 2.33 -10.21
CA LYS A 227 19.53 2.71 -10.04
C LYS A 227 18.80 1.56 -9.33
N SER A 228 18.07 1.87 -8.26
CA SER A 228 17.17 0.92 -7.59
C SER A 228 15.95 0.58 -8.45
N GLY A 229 15.59 1.50 -9.36
CA GLY A 229 14.34 1.48 -10.10
C GLY A 229 13.17 2.10 -9.34
N GLU A 230 13.37 2.61 -8.12
CA GLU A 230 12.36 3.41 -7.42
C GLU A 230 12.12 4.74 -8.13
N SER A 231 10.88 5.22 -8.11
CA SER A 231 10.45 6.38 -8.92
C SER A 231 10.86 7.73 -8.34
N ILE A 232 11.31 7.81 -7.08
CA ILE A 232 11.58 9.06 -6.37
C ILE A 232 12.54 9.96 -7.15
N ILE A 233 13.71 9.43 -7.54
CA ILE A 233 14.74 10.22 -8.23
C ILE A 233 14.27 10.61 -9.64
N ASP A 234 13.59 9.70 -10.34
CA ASP A 234 13.10 9.98 -11.69
C ASP A 234 11.96 11.02 -11.67
N ILE A 235 11.15 11.08 -10.61
CA ILE A 235 10.14 12.14 -10.36
C ILE A 235 10.82 13.47 -10.06
N ILE A 236 11.83 13.49 -9.19
CA ILE A 236 12.62 14.71 -8.89
C ILE A 236 13.22 15.26 -10.19
N GLU A 237 13.81 14.41 -11.02
CA GLU A 237 14.35 14.81 -12.33
C GLU A 237 13.24 15.32 -13.27
N SER A 238 12.08 14.68 -13.29
CA SER A 238 10.95 15.11 -14.14
C SER A 238 10.46 16.51 -13.76
N ILE A 239 10.42 16.82 -12.46
CA ILE A 239 9.99 18.12 -11.93
C ILE A 239 11.08 19.19 -12.12
N THR A 240 12.34 18.86 -11.81
CA THR A 240 13.44 19.85 -11.78
C THR A 240 14.04 20.11 -13.16
N CYS A 241 14.21 19.07 -13.98
CA CYS A 241 14.84 19.12 -15.29
C CYS A 241 13.83 19.18 -16.46
N ASP A 242 12.52 19.22 -16.16
CA ASP A 242 11.44 19.20 -17.15
C ASP A 242 11.58 18.07 -18.19
N THR A 243 11.86 16.86 -17.71
CA THR A 243 11.89 15.64 -18.53
C THR A 243 10.58 14.88 -18.31
N PRO A 244 9.55 15.06 -19.16
CA PRO A 244 8.21 14.56 -18.86
C PRO A 244 8.14 13.04 -18.92
N ARG A 245 7.57 12.41 -17.90
CA ARG A 245 7.41 10.95 -17.78
C ARG A 245 6.08 10.58 -17.14
N ILE A 246 5.64 9.34 -17.36
CA ILE A 246 4.46 8.79 -16.69
C ILE A 246 4.91 7.92 -15.53
N PHE A 247 4.33 8.14 -14.35
CA PHE A 247 4.56 7.35 -13.15
C PHE A 247 3.23 6.89 -12.57
N GLN A 248 3.22 5.74 -11.91
CA GLN A 248 2.13 5.39 -11.01
C GLN A 248 2.31 6.16 -9.70
N VAL A 249 1.30 6.92 -9.28
CA VAL A 249 1.36 7.80 -8.11
C VAL A 249 0.04 7.76 -7.34
N ASN A 250 0.11 8.16 -6.08
CA ASN A 250 -1.03 8.34 -5.19
C ASN A 250 -1.33 9.83 -5.08
N ILE A 251 -2.52 10.25 -5.52
CA ILE A 251 -2.97 11.64 -5.54
C ILE A 251 -4.45 11.71 -5.16
N MET A 252 -4.96 12.91 -4.89
CA MET A 252 -6.40 13.08 -4.68
C MET A 252 -7.16 12.75 -5.97
N ASN A 253 -8.33 12.11 -5.85
CA ASN A 253 -9.23 11.79 -6.96
C ASN A 253 -9.91 13.04 -7.59
N SER A 254 -9.29 14.20 -7.45
CA SER A 254 -9.69 15.45 -8.06
C SER A 254 -9.74 15.29 -9.57
N GLY A 255 -10.94 15.48 -10.14
CA GLY A 255 -11.19 15.25 -11.57
C GLY A 255 -11.78 13.87 -11.88
N ASN A 256 -12.14 13.09 -10.87
CA ASN A 256 -12.75 11.77 -11.00
C ASN A 256 -11.86 10.83 -11.83
N LEU A 257 -10.61 10.74 -11.41
CA LEU A 257 -9.54 9.95 -12.05
C LEU A 257 -9.84 8.45 -11.97
N VAL A 258 -10.41 7.99 -10.85
CA VAL A 258 -11.00 6.66 -10.69
C VAL A 258 -12.49 6.82 -10.39
N PRO A 259 -13.37 6.70 -11.41
CA PRO A 259 -14.81 6.73 -11.23
C PRO A 259 -15.32 5.75 -10.17
N GLY A 260 -16.13 6.27 -9.23
CA GLY A 260 -16.72 5.49 -8.14
C GLY A 260 -15.99 5.61 -6.80
N VAL A 261 -14.75 6.09 -6.79
CA VAL A 261 -14.03 6.49 -5.58
C VAL A 261 -14.41 7.94 -5.23
N PRO A 262 -14.54 8.34 -3.94
CA PRO A 262 -14.89 9.72 -3.59
C PRO A 262 -13.88 10.75 -4.15
N TYR A 263 -14.36 11.95 -4.48
CA TYR A 263 -13.55 13.00 -5.12
C TYR A 263 -12.38 13.48 -4.26
N ASN A 264 -12.58 13.58 -2.95
CA ASN A 264 -11.61 14.02 -1.95
C ASN A 264 -10.93 12.84 -1.25
N PHE A 265 -10.72 11.73 -1.96
CA PHE A 265 -10.05 10.54 -1.44
C PHE A 265 -8.84 10.21 -2.31
N GLU A 266 -7.84 9.55 -1.73
CA GLU A 266 -6.65 9.08 -2.44
C GLU A 266 -7.03 8.08 -3.55
N VAL A 267 -6.37 8.19 -4.70
CA VAL A 267 -6.37 7.20 -5.77
C VAL A 267 -4.97 6.98 -6.33
N GLU A 268 -4.69 5.72 -6.63
CA GLU A 268 -3.42 5.31 -7.23
C GLU A 268 -3.62 5.15 -8.75
N VAL A 269 -3.03 6.05 -9.52
CA VAL A 269 -3.22 6.16 -10.97
C VAL A 269 -1.93 6.55 -11.69
N PRO A 270 -1.82 6.30 -13.00
CA PRO A 270 -0.77 6.92 -13.80
C PRO A 270 -0.93 8.44 -13.82
N ALA A 271 0.18 9.16 -13.73
CA ALA A 271 0.24 10.60 -13.85
C ALA A 271 1.42 11.04 -14.72
N LEU A 272 1.18 12.06 -15.55
CA LEU A 272 2.24 12.77 -16.25
C LEU A 272 2.93 13.72 -15.26
N VAL A 273 4.22 13.54 -15.07
CA VAL A 273 5.05 14.37 -14.19
C VAL A 273 6.05 15.15 -15.03
N SER A 274 6.13 16.47 -14.80
CA SER A 274 7.02 17.42 -15.48
C SER A 274 7.25 18.64 -14.59
N LYS A 275 7.88 19.71 -15.11
CA LYS A 275 7.98 21.00 -14.40
C LYS A 275 6.62 21.63 -14.10
N ARG A 276 5.56 21.22 -14.83
CA ARG A 276 4.17 21.64 -14.58
C ARG A 276 3.52 20.96 -13.37
N GLY A 277 4.22 20.04 -12.71
CA GLY A 277 3.72 19.26 -11.57
C GLY A 277 3.23 17.86 -11.98
N VAL A 278 2.39 17.29 -11.12
CA VAL A 278 1.84 15.93 -11.24
C VAL A 278 0.40 16.02 -11.75
N HIS A 279 0.14 15.48 -12.94
CA HIS A 279 -1.17 15.51 -13.58
C HIS A 279 -1.69 14.10 -13.80
N GLY A 280 -2.69 13.69 -13.02
CA GLY A 280 -3.31 12.37 -13.12
C GLY A 280 -3.93 12.12 -14.49
N VAL A 281 -3.74 10.91 -15.01
CA VAL A 281 -4.41 10.42 -16.22
C VAL A 281 -5.74 9.82 -15.79
N LYS A 282 -6.83 10.34 -16.36
CA LYS A 282 -8.17 9.82 -16.08
C LYS A 282 -8.29 8.38 -16.57
N THR A 283 -8.89 7.53 -15.75
CA THR A 283 -9.12 6.11 -16.04
C THR A 283 -10.61 5.82 -16.17
N ASP A 284 -10.95 4.62 -16.64
CA ASP A 284 -12.34 4.15 -16.74
C ASP A 284 -12.89 3.61 -15.42
N GLY A 285 -12.08 3.61 -14.36
CA GLY A 285 -12.44 3.08 -13.05
C GLY A 285 -12.27 1.57 -12.97
N LEU A 286 -13.00 0.96 -12.03
CA LEU A 286 -12.98 -0.48 -11.81
C LEU A 286 -14.38 -1.09 -11.97
N PRO A 287 -14.49 -2.41 -12.23
CA PRO A 287 -15.74 -3.14 -12.14
C PRO A 287 -16.51 -2.79 -10.85
N LYS A 288 -17.84 -2.62 -10.97
CA LYS A 288 -18.71 -2.23 -9.85
C LYS A 288 -18.50 -3.05 -8.56
N PRO A 289 -18.30 -4.38 -8.61
CA PRO A 289 -18.00 -5.16 -7.41
C PRO A 289 -16.73 -4.69 -6.69
N LEU A 290 -15.67 -4.36 -7.43
CA LEU A 290 -14.41 -3.86 -6.85
C LEU A 290 -14.58 -2.45 -6.28
N ILE A 291 -15.36 -1.58 -6.92
CA ILE A 291 -15.73 -0.28 -6.34
C ILE A 291 -16.49 -0.47 -5.02
N ALA A 292 -17.42 -1.43 -4.94
CA ALA A 292 -18.12 -1.72 -3.68
C ALA A 292 -17.15 -2.19 -2.58
N TYR A 293 -16.13 -2.97 -2.92
CA TYR A 293 -15.07 -3.34 -1.98
C TYR A 293 -14.18 -2.16 -1.59
N ILE A 294 -13.83 -1.25 -2.51
CA ILE A 294 -13.13 0.00 -2.15
C ILE A 294 -13.94 0.80 -1.15
N LEU A 295 -15.24 1.00 -1.41
CA LEU A 295 -16.10 1.79 -0.52
C LEU A 295 -16.19 1.16 0.88
N ARG A 296 -16.36 -0.17 0.96
CA ARG A 296 -16.53 -0.89 2.22
C ARG A 296 -15.24 -1.08 2.99
N ASP A 297 -14.19 -1.52 2.31
CA ASP A 297 -12.94 -1.98 2.96
C ASP A 297 -11.93 -0.84 3.06
N ARG A 298 -11.88 0.07 2.07
CA ARG A 298 -10.83 1.12 2.00
C ARG A 298 -11.33 2.46 2.49
N VAL A 299 -12.43 2.95 1.91
CA VAL A 299 -12.97 4.29 2.20
C VAL A 299 -13.56 4.35 3.60
N ALA A 300 -14.53 3.49 3.93
CA ALA A 300 -15.22 3.57 5.22
C ALA A 300 -14.26 3.52 6.44
N PRO A 301 -13.22 2.65 6.46
CA PRO A 301 -12.28 2.64 7.58
C PRO A 301 -11.38 3.87 7.62
N VAL A 302 -10.85 4.34 6.48
CA VAL A 302 -10.01 5.55 6.43
C VAL A 302 -10.80 6.79 6.85
N GLU A 303 -12.04 6.95 6.38
CA GLU A 303 -12.90 8.06 6.82
C GLU A 303 -13.13 8.03 8.33
N THR A 304 -13.40 6.85 8.89
CA THR A 304 -13.60 6.68 10.33
C THR A 304 -12.33 6.97 11.12
N GLU A 305 -11.17 6.53 10.62
CA GLU A 305 -9.88 6.75 11.25
C GLU A 305 -9.48 8.23 11.26
N LEU A 306 -9.62 8.91 10.12
CA LEU A 306 -9.30 10.33 10.00
C LEU A 306 -10.25 11.18 10.84
N GLU A 307 -11.55 10.91 10.85
CA GLU A 307 -12.49 11.61 11.72
C GLU A 307 -12.19 11.34 13.21
N ALA A 308 -11.86 10.10 13.59
CA ALA A 308 -11.44 9.79 14.96
C ALA A 308 -10.22 10.62 15.35
N TYR A 309 -9.21 10.68 14.48
CA TYR A 309 -7.99 11.46 14.68
C TYR A 309 -8.28 12.96 14.78
N GLU A 310 -9.04 13.54 13.85
CA GLU A 310 -9.32 14.98 13.84
C GLU A 310 -10.20 15.43 15.03
N ALA A 311 -11.21 14.62 15.37
CA ALA A 311 -12.12 14.92 16.48
C ALA A 311 -11.56 14.51 17.87
N GLY A 312 -10.48 13.72 17.91
CA GLY A 312 -10.00 13.09 19.14
C GLY A 312 -11.05 12.16 19.78
N SER A 313 -11.85 11.48 18.95
CA SER A 313 -13.00 10.69 19.43
C SER A 313 -12.59 9.24 19.73
N ARG A 314 -12.65 8.86 21.01
CA ARG A 314 -12.43 7.47 21.41
C ARG A 314 -13.52 6.52 20.88
N GLU A 315 -14.75 7.02 20.75
CA GLU A 315 -15.88 6.22 20.25
C GLU A 315 -15.73 5.89 18.75
N LEU A 316 -15.29 6.84 17.92
CA LEU A 316 -15.04 6.56 16.50
C LEU A 316 -13.87 5.58 16.32
N LEU A 317 -12.86 5.67 17.18
CA LEU A 317 -11.77 4.72 17.21
C LEU A 317 -12.22 3.30 17.58
N LEU A 318 -13.16 3.20 18.53
CA LEU A 318 -13.83 1.93 18.85
C LEU A 318 -14.64 1.42 17.66
N GLN A 319 -15.37 2.28 16.96
CA GLN A 319 -16.13 1.92 15.77
C GLN A 319 -15.23 1.37 14.66
N LEU A 320 -14.07 2.00 14.43
CA LEU A 320 -13.05 1.50 13.49
C LEU A 320 -12.62 0.07 13.85
N ILE A 321 -12.34 -0.20 15.13
CA ILE A 321 -12.02 -1.56 15.59
C ILE A 321 -13.20 -2.50 15.35
N MET A 322 -14.42 -2.07 15.64
CA MET A 322 -15.63 -2.89 15.48
C MET A 322 -15.96 -3.23 14.02
N MET A 323 -15.45 -2.47 13.05
CA MET A 323 -15.59 -2.81 11.65
C MET A 323 -14.86 -4.14 11.33
N ASP A 324 -13.75 -4.43 12.01
CA ASP A 324 -12.88 -5.59 11.80
C ASP A 324 -13.64 -6.96 11.80
N PRO A 325 -13.45 -7.83 10.79
CA PRO A 325 -14.11 -9.14 10.74
C PRO A 325 -13.68 -10.13 11.84
N TRP A 326 -12.71 -9.81 12.69
CA TRP A 326 -12.34 -10.56 13.91
C TRP A 326 -13.04 -10.08 15.16
N THR A 327 -13.72 -8.92 15.13
CA THR A 327 -14.55 -8.49 16.25
C THR A 327 -15.77 -9.41 16.38
N ARG A 328 -16.01 -9.88 17.60
CA ARG A 328 -17.09 -10.80 18.00
C ARG A 328 -18.04 -10.17 19.02
N SER A 329 -17.58 -9.15 19.74
CA SER A 329 -18.41 -8.36 20.63
C SER A 329 -17.83 -6.95 20.84
N LYS A 330 -18.65 -6.01 21.31
CA LYS A 330 -18.20 -4.66 21.65
C LYS A 330 -17.16 -4.69 22.78
N GLU A 331 -17.37 -5.53 23.79
CA GLU A 331 -16.48 -5.66 24.95
C GLU A 331 -15.09 -6.16 24.55
N GLN A 332 -14.98 -7.02 23.53
CA GLN A 332 -13.70 -7.45 22.98
C GLN A 332 -12.95 -6.27 22.34
N ALA A 333 -13.65 -5.43 21.57
CA ALA A 333 -13.07 -4.25 20.93
C ALA A 333 -12.67 -3.18 21.97
N GLU A 334 -13.50 -2.96 23.00
CA GLU A 334 -13.20 -2.02 24.09
C GLU A 334 -11.95 -2.42 24.87
N LYS A 335 -11.82 -3.71 25.22
CA LYS A 335 -10.63 -4.21 25.93
C LYS A 335 -9.37 -4.10 25.09
N LEU A 336 -9.46 -4.40 23.79
CA LEU A 336 -8.35 -4.20 22.87
C LEU A 336 -7.92 -2.72 22.82
N LEU A 337 -8.89 -1.81 22.64
CA LEU A 337 -8.62 -0.38 22.59
C LEU A 337 -7.99 0.12 23.89
N GLU A 338 -8.52 -0.30 25.04
CA GLU A 338 -7.99 0.05 26.36
C GLU A 338 -6.54 -0.43 26.53
N ASP A 339 -6.24 -1.69 26.18
CA ASP A 339 -4.88 -2.21 26.27
C ASP A 339 -3.91 -1.47 25.35
N ILE A 340 -4.33 -1.10 24.13
CA ILE A 340 -3.49 -0.32 23.19
C ILE A 340 -3.22 1.09 23.74
N LEU A 341 -4.24 1.80 24.21
CA LEU A 341 -4.09 3.15 24.77
C LEU A 341 -3.25 3.14 26.06
N ASN A 342 -3.24 2.04 26.80
CA ASN A 342 -2.45 1.87 28.02
C ASN A 342 -0.99 1.44 27.76
N LEU A 343 -0.58 1.22 26.51
CA LEU A 343 0.83 0.95 26.20
C LEU A 343 1.70 2.15 26.60
N PRO A 344 2.91 1.93 27.17
CA PRO A 344 3.73 3.01 27.72
C PRO A 344 4.08 4.14 26.73
N PHE A 345 4.19 3.81 25.45
CA PHE A 345 4.50 4.75 24.37
C PHE A 345 3.26 5.46 23.78
N ASN A 346 2.05 5.12 24.24
CA ASN A 346 0.78 5.68 23.75
C ASN A 346 0.17 6.71 24.70
N LYS A 347 0.95 7.28 25.62
CA LYS A 347 0.45 8.30 26.56
C LYS A 347 -0.20 9.49 25.84
N GLU A 348 0.49 10.06 24.85
CA GLU A 348 -0.02 11.21 24.08
C GLU A 348 -1.30 10.83 23.31
N MET A 349 -1.28 9.67 22.67
CA MET A 349 -2.43 9.13 21.95
C MET A 349 -3.65 8.95 22.87
N LYS A 350 -3.43 8.43 24.09
CA LYS A 350 -4.49 8.27 25.10
C LYS A 350 -5.06 9.60 25.57
N GLU A 351 -4.24 10.64 25.66
CA GLU A 351 -4.68 11.99 26.03
C GLU A 351 -5.47 12.67 24.90
N HIS A 352 -5.14 12.34 23.65
CA HIS A 352 -5.82 12.83 22.44
C HIS A 352 -7.23 12.26 22.30
N TYR A 353 -7.39 10.94 22.43
CA TYR A 353 -8.69 10.26 22.27
C TYR A 353 -9.49 10.27 23.58
N LYS A 354 -10.51 11.13 23.65
CA LYS A 354 -11.34 11.34 24.85
C LYS A 354 -12.69 10.64 24.81
#